data_AF-A0A2V6FUF0-F1
#
_entry.id   AF-A0A2V6FUF0-F1
#
_cell.length_a   1.000
_cell.length_b   1.000
_cell.length_c   1.000
_cell.angle_alpha   90.00
_cell.angle_beta   90.00
_cell.angle_gamma   90.00
#
_symmetry.space_group_name_H-M   'P 1'
#
loop_
_entity.id
_entity.type
_entity.pdbx_description
1 polymer ?
#
loop_
_entity_poly.entity_id
_entity_poly.type
_entity_poly.pdbx_seq_one_letter_code
_entity_poly.pdbx_strand_id
1 'polypeptide(L)'
;MTALLNETDGKLVSPVQVRIPQLRGLAEPWSVTLDFGFLPVERPLVLALTGWLRWGGGMANVAASHDPDLPFPFPALEVENAGGEWEPVDVVVGAPAGDTKSIVVDLTGKLSPGSRRLRLSTAFEIHWDRIALFERSNGSETKIARLVPKIADLHWRGFSENEQLPWYLPVTPDYKKVRPNPRWRITPMGWCTRYGDVSELVERRDDALLLMNGGDELTLKFPADALPPKPPGCVRGFFLYSSGWDKDSDFHCEKGWLVDPIPWHGMDDQLYGRQQRPVIDGDGWMKKYNTRWVGPLTLKRTE
;
A
#
# COMPACT_ATOMS: atom_id res chain seq x y z
N MET A 1 26.55 -1.56 -3.98
CA MET A 1 25.17 -1.31 -3.53
C MET A 1 24.17 -2.16 -4.30
N THR A 2 24.21 -2.21 -5.64
CA THR A 2 23.29 -3.04 -6.45
C THR A 2 23.25 -4.51 -6.04
N ALA A 3 24.38 -5.11 -5.68
CA ALA A 3 24.43 -6.51 -5.22
C ALA A 3 23.58 -6.80 -3.97
N LEU A 4 23.34 -5.81 -3.09
CA LEU A 4 22.47 -5.96 -1.92
C LEU A 4 20.97 -5.95 -2.29
N LEU A 5 20.63 -5.53 -3.51
CA LEU A 5 19.25 -5.34 -3.99
C LEU A 5 18.81 -6.41 -4.98
N ASN A 6 19.54 -7.54 -5.07
CA ASN A 6 19.27 -8.57 -6.07
C ASN A 6 18.11 -9.49 -5.70
N GLU A 7 17.89 -9.71 -4.40
CA GLU A 7 16.92 -10.65 -3.85
C GLU A 7 16.02 -9.97 -2.81
N THR A 8 14.90 -10.60 -2.47
CA THR A 8 14.04 -10.18 -1.37
C THR A 8 14.44 -11.00 -0.15
N ASP A 9 15.48 -10.54 0.57
CA ASP A 9 16.13 -11.28 1.65
C ASP A 9 16.10 -10.55 3.01
N GLY A 10 15.49 -9.36 3.05
CA GLY A 10 15.38 -8.52 4.23
C GLY A 10 16.64 -7.68 4.52
N LYS A 11 17.67 -7.70 3.66
CA LYS A 11 18.86 -6.84 3.79
C LYS A 11 18.62 -5.52 3.08
N LEU A 12 17.93 -4.62 3.77
CA LEU A 12 17.44 -3.38 3.18
C LEU A 12 18.54 -2.33 2.96
N VAL A 13 18.51 -1.68 1.79
CA VAL A 13 19.17 -0.39 1.55
C VAL A 13 18.25 0.72 2.06
N SER A 14 18.73 1.46 3.05
CA SER A 14 17.97 2.47 3.82
C SER A 14 18.60 3.86 3.66
N PRO A 15 17.88 4.96 3.92
CA PRO A 15 18.49 6.28 4.00
C PRO A 15 19.58 6.32 5.07
N VAL A 16 20.63 7.10 4.82
CA VAL A 16 21.75 7.29 5.78
C VAL A 16 21.31 8.13 6.97
N GLN A 17 20.46 9.13 6.72
CA GLN A 17 20.00 10.07 7.73
C GLN A 17 18.49 10.34 7.56
N VAL A 18 17.72 9.97 8.58
CA VAL A 18 16.29 10.29 8.69
C VAL A 18 16.12 11.72 9.22
N ARG A 19 15.00 12.37 8.89
CA ARG A 19 14.66 13.69 9.45
C ARG A 19 14.22 13.58 10.91
N ILE A 20 14.06 14.74 11.55
CA ILE A 20 13.55 14.85 12.92
C ILE A 20 12.17 14.16 13.08
N PRO A 21 11.77 13.75 14.29
CA PRO A 21 10.53 13.00 14.51
C PRO A 21 9.25 13.65 13.96
N GLN A 22 9.19 14.99 13.92
CA GLN A 22 8.06 15.76 13.38
C GLN A 22 7.91 15.61 11.85
N LEU A 23 8.99 15.23 11.17
CA LEU A 23 9.06 14.96 9.74
C LEU A 23 9.23 13.45 9.48
N ARG A 24 8.65 12.62 10.35
CA ARG A 24 8.66 11.15 10.21
C ARG A 24 8.33 10.75 8.77
N GLY A 25 9.00 9.72 8.26
CA GLY A 25 8.80 9.27 6.90
C GLY A 25 9.58 10.07 5.85
N LEU A 26 10.26 11.15 6.25
CA LEU A 26 11.22 11.87 5.41
C LEU A 26 12.65 11.59 5.86
N ALA A 27 13.58 11.73 4.90
CA ALA A 27 15.02 11.60 5.07
C ALA A 27 15.74 12.83 4.49
N GLU A 28 17.04 12.95 4.76
CA GLU A 28 17.90 13.76 3.90
C GLU A 28 17.89 13.19 2.47
N PRO A 29 18.01 14.02 1.42
CA PRO A 29 18.05 13.53 0.04
C PRO A 29 19.11 12.44 -0.14
N TRP A 30 18.72 11.31 -0.72
CA TRP A 30 19.59 10.18 -0.92
C TRP A 30 19.27 9.47 -2.23
N SER A 31 20.25 8.71 -2.73
CA SER A 31 20.15 8.04 -4.02
C SER A 31 20.71 6.62 -3.98
N VAL A 32 20.13 5.76 -4.82
CA VAL A 32 20.66 4.44 -5.13
C VAL A 32 21.07 4.40 -6.60
N THR A 33 22.35 4.14 -6.87
CA THR A 33 22.84 3.83 -8.22
C THR A 33 22.76 2.34 -8.49
N LEU A 34 22.16 1.99 -9.62
CA LEU A 34 21.88 0.64 -10.09
C LEU A 34 22.69 0.39 -11.35
N ASP A 35 23.52 -0.65 -11.31
CA ASP A 35 24.28 -1.13 -12.45
C ASP A 35 23.84 -2.54 -12.79
N PHE A 36 23.09 -2.67 -13.89
CA PHE A 36 22.60 -3.95 -14.40
C PHE A 36 23.51 -4.53 -15.50
N GLY A 37 24.66 -3.89 -15.77
CA GLY A 37 25.47 -4.16 -16.95
C GLY A 37 24.82 -3.59 -18.22
N PHE A 38 24.81 -4.37 -19.30
CA PHE A 38 24.22 -3.93 -20.57
C PHE A 38 22.69 -3.76 -20.46
N LEU A 39 22.19 -2.59 -20.86
CA LEU A 39 20.76 -2.28 -20.92
C LEU A 39 20.25 -2.48 -22.36
N PRO A 40 19.44 -3.51 -22.65
CA PRO A 40 18.87 -3.73 -23.98
C PRO A 40 17.66 -2.81 -24.19
N VAL A 41 17.92 -1.52 -24.44
CA VAL A 41 16.91 -0.45 -24.47
C VAL A 41 15.84 -0.61 -25.55
N GLU A 42 16.09 -1.44 -26.57
CA GLU A 42 15.14 -1.82 -27.61
C GLU A 42 14.05 -2.79 -27.12
N ARG A 43 14.24 -3.41 -25.95
CA ARG A 43 13.29 -4.33 -25.34
C ARG A 43 12.31 -3.60 -24.42
N PRO A 44 11.12 -4.18 -24.14
CA PRO A 44 10.16 -3.59 -23.21
C PRO A 44 10.63 -3.78 -21.76
N LEU A 45 11.58 -2.96 -21.33
CA LEU A 45 12.18 -3.02 -20.00
C LEU A 45 11.20 -2.55 -18.92
N VAL A 46 11.24 -3.21 -17.76
CA VAL A 46 10.45 -2.88 -16.58
C VAL A 46 11.35 -2.93 -15.35
N LEU A 47 11.35 -1.86 -14.55
CA LEU A 47 12.01 -1.85 -13.26
C LEU A 47 11.02 -2.26 -12.19
N ALA A 48 11.29 -3.35 -11.47
CA ALA A 48 10.50 -3.77 -10.32
C ALA A 48 11.24 -3.43 -9.02
N LEU A 49 10.60 -2.64 -8.16
CA LEU A 49 11.18 -2.16 -6.90
C LEU A 49 10.36 -2.70 -5.74
N THR A 50 10.99 -3.50 -4.89
CA THR A 50 10.40 -4.06 -3.68
C THR A 50 11.01 -3.37 -2.48
N GLY A 51 10.16 -2.76 -1.66
CA GLY A 51 10.57 -2.03 -0.48
C GLY A 51 9.36 -1.60 0.32
N TRP A 52 9.60 -0.81 1.35
CA TRP A 52 8.53 -0.24 2.17
C TRP A 52 8.86 1.21 2.55
N LEU A 53 7.82 1.99 2.77
CA LEU A 53 7.91 3.40 3.16
C LEU A 53 7.53 3.51 4.64
N ARG A 54 8.37 4.15 5.46
CA ARG A 54 7.87 4.63 6.75
C ARG A 54 6.93 5.80 6.50
N TRP A 55 5.66 5.63 6.87
CA TRP A 55 4.66 6.67 6.67
C TRP A 55 4.77 7.79 7.71
N GLY A 56 4.77 9.04 7.22
CA GLY A 56 4.79 10.24 8.07
C GLY A 56 3.46 10.55 8.75
N GLY A 57 2.33 10.24 8.10
CA GLY A 57 0.99 10.61 8.56
C GLY A 57 0.68 12.10 8.37
N GLY A 58 -0.53 12.52 8.75
CA GLY A 58 -1.02 13.88 8.57
C GLY A 58 -0.13 14.94 9.22
N MET A 59 0.31 14.71 10.46
CA MET A 59 1.23 15.59 11.19
C MET A 59 2.51 15.91 10.41
N ALA A 60 3.20 14.89 9.85
CA ALA A 60 4.45 15.10 9.14
C ALA A 60 4.23 15.80 7.80
N ASN A 61 3.14 15.49 7.09
CA ASN A 61 2.80 16.12 5.83
C ASN A 61 2.47 17.62 6.00
N VAL A 62 1.71 17.97 7.04
CA VAL A 62 1.42 19.37 7.38
C VAL A 62 2.70 20.10 7.79
N ALA A 63 3.50 19.50 8.67
CA ALA A 63 4.78 20.09 9.07
C ALA A 63 5.70 20.35 7.85
N ALA A 64 5.81 19.38 6.95
CA ALA A 64 6.61 19.53 5.73
C ALA A 64 6.09 20.63 4.81
N SER A 65 4.77 20.80 4.71
CA SER A 65 4.16 21.84 3.86
C SER A 65 4.49 23.29 4.28
N HIS A 66 4.96 23.48 5.50
CA HIS A 66 5.37 24.78 6.03
C HIS A 66 6.85 25.11 5.80
N ASP A 67 7.63 24.16 5.27
CA ASP A 67 9.06 24.32 5.02
C ASP A 67 9.34 24.29 3.51
N PRO A 68 9.63 25.46 2.88
CA PRO A 68 9.88 25.53 1.44
C PRO A 68 11.19 24.87 1.02
N ASP A 69 12.10 24.58 1.96
CA ASP A 69 13.40 23.96 1.69
C ASP A 69 13.30 22.43 1.67
N LEU A 70 12.15 21.85 1.99
CA LEU A 70 11.92 20.42 1.87
C LEU A 70 11.58 20.04 0.42
N PRO A 71 12.31 19.07 -0.18
CA PRO A 71 12.06 18.65 -1.54
C PRO A 71 10.74 17.88 -1.64
N PHE A 72 10.13 17.90 -2.83
CA PHE A 72 9.03 16.97 -3.13
C PHE A 72 9.59 15.54 -3.06
N PRO A 73 9.11 14.67 -2.14
CA PRO A 73 9.92 13.55 -1.67
C PRO A 73 9.86 12.31 -2.56
N PHE A 74 8.97 12.28 -3.56
CA PHE A 74 8.75 11.10 -4.38
C PHE A 74 10.01 10.67 -5.13
N PRO A 75 10.24 9.36 -5.29
CA PRO A 75 11.39 8.86 -6.04
C PRO A 75 11.40 9.36 -7.49
N ALA A 76 12.53 9.91 -7.90
CA ALA A 76 12.84 10.32 -9.27
C ALA A 76 13.88 9.37 -9.86
N LEU A 77 13.71 9.02 -11.13
CA LEU A 77 14.62 8.15 -11.86
C LEU A 77 15.45 8.96 -12.85
N GLU A 78 16.75 8.74 -12.84
CA GLU A 78 17.71 9.27 -13.81
C GLU A 78 18.49 8.12 -14.46
N VAL A 79 18.99 8.35 -15.66
CA VAL A 79 19.86 7.41 -16.38
C VAL A 79 21.19 8.09 -16.72
N GLU A 80 22.28 7.34 -16.57
CA GLU A 80 23.58 7.76 -17.06
C GLU A 80 23.66 7.46 -18.55
N ASN A 81 23.77 8.52 -19.36
CA ASN A 81 23.85 8.41 -20.82
C ASN A 81 25.23 7.91 -21.28
N ALA A 82 25.39 7.74 -22.60
CA ALA A 82 26.64 7.23 -23.18
C ALA A 82 27.87 8.12 -22.89
N GLY A 83 27.66 9.42 -22.65
CA GLY A 83 28.68 10.41 -22.30
C GLY A 83 29.02 10.47 -20.82
N GLY A 84 28.30 9.74 -19.96
CA GLY A 84 28.50 9.75 -18.49
C GLY A 84 27.73 10.85 -17.76
N GLU A 85 26.83 11.56 -18.43
CA GLU A 85 25.96 12.56 -17.82
C GLU A 85 24.65 11.92 -17.35
N TRP A 86 24.08 12.45 -16.27
CA TRP A 86 22.81 11.99 -15.73
C TRP A 86 21.66 12.80 -16.32
N GLU A 87 20.69 12.11 -16.93
CA GLU A 87 19.48 12.70 -17.49
C GLU A 87 18.23 12.13 -16.79
N PRO A 88 17.18 12.95 -16.55
CA PRO A 88 15.93 12.47 -15.98
C PRO A 88 15.23 11.50 -16.94
N VAL A 89 14.64 10.45 -16.40
CA VAL A 89 13.77 9.53 -17.14
C VAL A 89 12.33 9.98 -16.94
N ASP A 90 11.60 10.22 -18.03
CA ASP A 90 10.20 10.64 -18.02
C ASP A 90 9.26 9.49 -17.61
N VAL A 91 9.23 9.20 -16.31
CA VAL A 91 8.40 8.18 -15.67
C VAL A 91 7.95 8.64 -14.29
N VAL A 92 6.78 8.17 -13.86
CA VAL A 92 6.35 8.26 -12.46
C VAL A 92 6.77 6.97 -11.77
N VAL A 93 7.73 7.06 -10.84
CA VAL A 93 8.16 5.89 -10.07
C VAL A 93 7.11 5.49 -9.02
N GLY A 94 6.57 6.50 -8.31
CA GLY A 94 5.72 6.26 -7.14
C GLY A 94 6.52 5.81 -5.91
N ALA A 95 5.82 5.38 -4.86
CA ALA A 95 6.43 4.86 -3.63
C ALA A 95 5.67 3.61 -3.15
N PRO A 96 6.34 2.66 -2.47
CA PRO A 96 5.66 1.51 -1.88
C PRO A 96 4.64 1.95 -0.83
N ALA A 97 3.39 1.47 -0.92
CA ALA A 97 2.33 1.83 0.00
C ALA A 97 2.05 0.75 1.06
N GLY A 98 1.83 1.18 2.31
CA GLY A 98 1.71 0.30 3.48
C GLY A 98 3.02 -0.41 3.82
N ASP A 99 2.94 -1.71 4.11
CA ASP A 99 4.11 -2.59 4.35
C ASP A 99 4.92 -2.85 3.08
N THR A 100 5.86 -3.80 3.12
CA THR A 100 6.63 -4.20 1.95
C THR A 100 5.72 -4.53 0.76
N LYS A 101 5.94 -3.82 -0.36
CA LYS A 101 5.27 -4.01 -1.64
C LYS A 101 6.26 -3.93 -2.78
N SER A 102 5.89 -4.53 -3.90
CA SER A 102 6.57 -4.33 -5.18
C SER A 102 5.80 -3.32 -6.02
N ILE A 103 6.49 -2.29 -6.48
CA ILE A 103 6.02 -1.36 -7.51
C ILE A 103 6.75 -1.64 -8.83
N VAL A 104 6.13 -1.29 -9.95
CA VAL A 104 6.68 -1.51 -11.29
C VAL A 104 6.71 -0.21 -12.06
N VAL A 105 7.84 0.04 -12.74
CA VAL A 105 8.04 1.21 -13.60
C VAL A 105 8.30 0.73 -15.01
N ASP A 106 7.43 1.13 -15.94
CA ASP A 106 7.58 0.80 -17.35
C ASP A 106 8.65 1.70 -17.98
N LEU A 107 9.73 1.09 -18.48
CA LEU A 107 10.85 1.76 -19.13
C LEU A 107 10.84 1.57 -20.65
N THR A 108 9.76 1.00 -21.21
CA THR A 108 9.64 0.75 -22.65
C THR A 108 9.81 2.04 -23.45
N GLY A 109 10.87 2.11 -24.26
CA GLY A 109 11.17 3.28 -25.08
C GLY A 109 11.56 4.53 -24.29
N LYS A 110 11.91 4.39 -23.00
CA LYS A 110 12.27 5.51 -22.12
C LYS A 110 13.77 5.74 -21.98
N LEU A 111 14.59 4.80 -22.44
CA LEU A 111 16.05 4.85 -22.34
C LEU A 111 16.69 4.96 -23.72
N SER A 112 17.76 5.74 -23.83
CA SER A 112 18.50 5.95 -25.07
C SER A 112 19.57 4.86 -25.31
N PRO A 113 19.93 4.54 -26.56
CA PRO A 113 21.05 3.65 -26.84
C PRO A 113 22.34 4.12 -26.16
N GLY A 114 23.05 3.18 -25.51
CA GLY A 114 24.28 3.48 -24.78
C GLY A 114 24.09 3.96 -23.33
N SER A 115 22.84 4.04 -22.85
CA SER A 115 22.55 4.17 -21.40
C SER A 115 23.24 3.07 -20.60
N ARG A 116 23.75 3.41 -19.41
CA ARG A 116 24.60 2.53 -18.60
C ARG A 116 23.99 2.16 -17.26
N ARG A 117 23.76 3.17 -16.41
CA ARG A 117 23.32 2.99 -15.02
C ARG A 117 22.04 3.78 -14.78
N LEU A 118 21.25 3.33 -13.82
CA LEU A 118 20.09 4.07 -13.33
C LEU A 118 20.40 4.65 -11.95
N ARG A 119 19.85 5.82 -11.64
CA ARG A 119 19.91 6.42 -10.31
C ARG A 119 18.50 6.72 -9.84
N LEU A 120 18.16 6.19 -8.68
CA LEU A 120 16.88 6.43 -8.02
C LEU A 120 17.12 7.37 -6.84
N SER A 121 16.59 8.58 -6.89
CA SER A 121 16.79 9.63 -5.89
C SER A 121 15.47 9.96 -5.18
N THR A 122 15.48 10.16 -3.87
CA THR A 122 14.27 10.46 -3.08
C THR A 122 14.65 11.17 -1.78
N ALA A 123 13.66 11.77 -1.12
CA ALA A 123 13.78 12.26 0.25
C ALA A 123 12.78 11.58 1.20
N PHE A 124 12.15 10.48 0.79
CA PHE A 124 11.39 9.64 1.71
C PHE A 124 12.29 8.69 2.51
N GLU A 125 11.82 8.31 3.69
CA GLU A 125 12.32 7.18 4.46
C GLU A 125 11.81 5.86 3.85
N ILE A 126 12.37 5.51 2.69
CA ILE A 126 12.11 4.25 2.01
C ILE A 126 13.24 3.28 2.30
N HIS A 127 12.88 2.03 2.55
CA HIS A 127 13.84 0.94 2.69
C HIS A 127 13.64 -0.04 1.54
N TRP A 128 14.62 -0.13 0.63
CA TRP A 128 14.59 -1.00 -0.54
C TRP A 128 15.18 -2.36 -0.21
N ASP A 129 14.44 -3.42 -0.49
CA ASP A 129 14.89 -4.81 -0.35
C ASP A 129 15.43 -5.33 -1.69
N ARG A 130 14.69 -5.07 -2.77
CA ARG A 130 15.05 -5.54 -4.11
C ARG A 130 14.77 -4.49 -5.16
N ILE A 131 15.70 -4.28 -6.09
CA ILE A 131 15.44 -3.53 -7.32
C ILE A 131 15.99 -4.34 -8.49
N ALA A 132 15.10 -4.80 -9.36
CA ALA A 132 15.45 -5.69 -10.47
C ALA A 132 14.92 -5.17 -11.80
N LEU A 133 15.74 -5.34 -12.84
CA LEU A 133 15.37 -5.06 -14.22
C LEU A 133 14.81 -6.34 -14.86
N PHE A 134 13.61 -6.21 -15.43
CA PHE A 134 12.91 -7.27 -16.13
C PHE A 134 12.63 -6.86 -17.57
N GLU A 135 12.39 -7.86 -18.41
CA GLU A 135 11.72 -7.67 -19.69
C GLU A 135 10.23 -8.02 -19.52
N ARG A 136 9.35 -7.18 -20.07
CA ARG A 136 7.91 -7.37 -19.97
C ARG A 136 7.50 -8.69 -20.64
N SER A 137 6.94 -9.61 -19.86
CA SER A 137 6.27 -10.78 -20.40
C SER A 137 4.92 -10.42 -21.00
N ASN A 138 4.55 -11.07 -22.11
CA ASN A 138 3.20 -10.97 -22.69
C ASN A 138 2.13 -11.73 -21.87
N GLY A 139 2.52 -12.43 -20.79
CA GLY A 139 1.63 -13.10 -19.87
C GLY A 139 0.91 -14.34 -20.43
N SER A 140 1.25 -14.80 -21.63
CA SER A 140 0.56 -15.91 -22.32
C SER A 140 0.58 -17.23 -21.55
N GLU A 141 1.64 -17.46 -20.78
CA GLU A 141 1.83 -18.64 -19.93
C GLU A 141 1.14 -18.54 -18.57
N THR A 142 0.78 -17.33 -18.13
CA THR A 142 0.13 -17.10 -16.84
C THR A 142 -1.37 -17.42 -16.94
N LYS A 143 -1.82 -18.39 -16.13
CA LYS A 143 -3.24 -18.71 -16.00
C LYS A 143 -3.80 -18.13 -14.70
N ILE A 144 -4.82 -17.28 -14.83
CA ILE A 144 -5.48 -16.64 -13.69
C ILE A 144 -6.83 -17.31 -13.46
N ALA A 145 -7.01 -17.94 -12.29
CA ALA A 145 -8.30 -18.36 -11.78
C ALA A 145 -8.75 -17.37 -10.71
N ARG A 146 -9.99 -16.85 -10.82
CA ARG A 146 -10.57 -15.93 -9.85
C ARG A 146 -11.53 -16.70 -8.95
N LEU A 147 -11.40 -16.50 -7.64
CA LEU A 147 -12.30 -17.05 -6.64
C LEU A 147 -12.98 -15.90 -5.90
N VAL A 148 -14.25 -16.12 -5.56
CA VAL A 148 -14.95 -15.34 -4.53
C VAL A 148 -14.88 -16.11 -3.21
N PRO A 149 -14.85 -15.43 -2.06
CA PRO A 149 -14.86 -16.10 -0.77
C PRO A 149 -16.19 -16.86 -0.59
N LYS A 150 -16.13 -18.11 -0.15
CA LYS A 150 -17.30 -18.92 0.24
C LYS A 150 -17.81 -18.51 1.62
N ILE A 151 -16.92 -18.03 2.47
CA ILE A 151 -17.24 -17.49 3.80
C ILE A 151 -16.60 -16.12 3.89
N ALA A 152 -17.37 -15.13 4.31
CA ALA A 152 -16.92 -13.81 4.70
C ALA A 152 -17.61 -13.42 6.02
N ASP A 153 -16.87 -13.55 7.11
CA ASP A 153 -17.39 -13.32 8.47
C ASP A 153 -16.68 -12.14 9.12
N LEU A 154 -17.43 -11.07 9.37
CA LEU A 154 -16.96 -9.92 10.13
C LEU A 154 -17.23 -10.14 11.61
N HIS A 155 -16.20 -10.06 12.45
CA HIS A 155 -16.37 -10.20 13.89
C HIS A 155 -15.41 -9.31 14.67
N TRP A 156 -15.65 -9.18 15.97
CA TRP A 156 -14.68 -8.59 16.87
C TRP A 156 -13.54 -9.55 17.13
N ARG A 157 -12.31 -9.10 16.92
CA ARG A 157 -11.10 -9.85 17.29
C ARG A 157 -10.32 -9.16 18.40
N GLY A 158 -10.15 -7.84 18.30
CA GLY A 158 -9.21 -7.07 19.11
C GLY A 158 -7.97 -6.67 18.30
N PHE A 159 -6.94 -6.22 19.00
CA PHE A 159 -5.79 -5.54 18.42
C PHE A 159 -4.54 -6.42 18.53
N SER A 160 -3.91 -6.70 17.40
CA SER A 160 -2.64 -7.43 17.40
C SER A 160 -1.55 -6.60 18.08
N GLU A 161 -0.71 -7.26 18.86
CA GLU A 161 0.57 -6.66 19.29
C GLU A 161 1.51 -6.58 18.09
N ASN A 162 2.43 -5.61 18.11
CA ASN A 162 3.50 -5.56 17.11
C ASN A 162 4.64 -6.49 17.51
N GLU A 163 5.24 -7.16 16.52
CA GLU A 163 6.51 -7.85 16.68
C GLU A 163 7.62 -6.87 17.10
N GLN A 164 8.60 -7.39 17.85
CA GLN A 164 9.79 -6.62 18.23
C GLN A 164 10.85 -6.77 17.15
N LEU A 165 10.73 -5.99 16.08
CA LEU A 165 11.65 -6.00 14.94
C LEU A 165 12.61 -4.79 14.99
N PRO A 166 13.81 -4.92 14.39
CA PRO A 166 14.69 -3.78 14.12
C PRO A 166 13.97 -2.59 13.49
N TRP A 167 14.43 -1.37 13.81
CA TRP A 167 13.74 -0.14 13.42
C TRP A 167 13.56 0.03 11.91
N TYR A 168 14.46 -0.50 11.08
CA TYR A 168 14.41 -0.35 9.62
C TYR A 168 13.42 -1.32 8.94
N LEU A 169 12.76 -2.20 9.71
CA LEU A 169 11.73 -3.11 9.21
C LEU A 169 10.32 -2.53 9.43
N PRO A 170 9.33 -2.95 8.61
CA PRO A 170 7.94 -2.53 8.78
C PRO A 170 7.39 -2.89 10.15
N VAL A 171 6.45 -2.08 10.64
CA VAL A 171 5.65 -2.42 11.81
C VAL A 171 4.81 -3.64 11.48
N THR A 172 5.15 -4.78 12.07
CA THR A 172 4.54 -6.08 11.73
C THR A 172 3.64 -6.55 12.86
N PRO A 173 2.32 -6.72 12.66
CA PRO A 173 1.42 -7.24 13.68
C PRO A 173 1.61 -8.76 13.90
N ASP A 174 1.78 -9.20 15.14
CA ASP A 174 1.77 -10.61 15.53
C ASP A 174 0.32 -11.10 15.62
N TYR A 175 -0.10 -11.87 14.62
CA TYR A 175 -1.47 -12.39 14.53
C TYR A 175 -1.86 -13.30 15.72
N LYS A 176 -0.93 -13.87 16.46
CA LYS A 176 -1.25 -14.76 17.59
C LYS A 176 -1.39 -14.03 18.91
N LYS A 177 -0.89 -12.79 19.02
CA LYS A 177 -0.92 -11.99 20.24
C LYS A 177 -1.96 -10.89 20.12
N VAL A 178 -3.12 -11.10 20.75
CA VAL A 178 -4.26 -10.19 20.65
C VAL A 178 -4.53 -9.56 22.01
N ARG A 179 -4.74 -8.24 22.01
CA ARG A 179 -5.23 -7.48 23.15
C ARG A 179 -6.67 -7.04 22.92
N PRO A 180 -7.49 -6.98 23.98
CA PRO A 180 -8.86 -6.52 23.85
C PRO A 180 -8.96 -5.01 23.61
N ASN A 181 -7.89 -4.24 23.86
CA ASN A 181 -7.91 -2.78 23.83
C ASN A 181 -6.73 -2.21 23.04
N PRO A 182 -6.92 -1.11 22.27
CA PRO A 182 -5.83 -0.46 21.57
C PRO A 182 -5.02 0.45 22.50
N ARG A 183 -3.89 0.95 21.98
CA ARG A 183 -3.05 1.94 22.68
C ARG A 183 -3.48 3.39 22.45
N TRP A 184 -4.39 3.62 21.50
CA TRP A 184 -4.97 4.93 21.22
C TRP A 184 -6.39 5.06 21.78
N ARG A 185 -6.92 6.28 21.81
CA ARG A 185 -8.23 6.57 22.43
C ARG A 185 -9.33 6.90 21.45
N ILE A 186 -8.99 7.39 20.27
CA ILE A 186 -9.94 7.90 19.27
C ILE A 186 -10.15 6.88 18.16
N THR A 187 -11.35 6.82 17.61
CA THR A 187 -11.68 5.99 16.45
C THR A 187 -12.72 6.72 15.61
N PRO A 188 -12.81 6.48 14.29
CA PRO A 188 -13.84 7.10 13.48
C PRO A 188 -15.22 6.70 14.01
N MET A 189 -16.03 7.69 14.39
CA MET A 189 -17.36 7.44 14.94
C MET A 189 -18.38 7.35 13.80
N GLY A 190 -19.39 6.50 13.96
CA GLY A 190 -20.47 6.39 12.98
C GLY A 190 -21.08 4.99 12.93
N TRP A 191 -21.93 4.79 11.93
CA TRP A 191 -22.55 3.49 11.65
C TRP A 191 -21.60 2.61 10.84
N CYS A 192 -21.17 1.52 11.44
CA CYS A 192 -20.37 0.48 10.81
C CYS A 192 -21.21 -0.75 10.51
N THR A 193 -20.68 -1.63 9.66
CA THR A 193 -21.30 -2.91 9.34
C THR A 193 -21.45 -3.76 10.61
N ARG A 194 -22.62 -4.41 10.75
CA ARG A 194 -22.88 -5.41 11.80
C ARG A 194 -21.97 -6.63 11.64
N TYR A 195 -21.71 -7.31 12.75
CA TYR A 195 -20.99 -8.58 12.73
C TYR A 195 -21.81 -9.72 12.11
N GLY A 196 -21.09 -10.76 11.68
CA GLY A 196 -21.61 -11.95 11.02
C GLY A 196 -21.28 -11.97 9.53
N ASP A 197 -22.15 -12.66 8.78
CA ASP A 197 -21.99 -12.83 7.34
C ASP A 197 -22.13 -11.51 6.58
N VAL A 198 -21.08 -11.21 5.79
CA VAL A 198 -20.94 -10.02 4.94
C VAL A 198 -20.59 -10.38 3.50
N SER A 199 -20.82 -11.64 3.08
CA SER A 199 -20.49 -12.12 1.74
C SER A 199 -21.02 -11.21 0.62
N GLU A 200 -22.26 -10.71 0.75
CA GLU A 200 -22.85 -9.80 -0.24
C GLU A 200 -22.08 -8.49 -0.43
N LEU A 201 -21.34 -8.02 0.60
CA LEU A 201 -20.59 -6.75 0.54
C LEU A 201 -19.18 -6.89 -0.06
N VAL A 202 -18.66 -8.12 -0.18
CA VAL A 202 -17.26 -8.36 -0.56
C VAL A 202 -17.10 -9.27 -1.78
N GLU A 203 -18.21 -9.78 -2.34
CA GLU A 203 -18.18 -10.64 -3.53
C GLU A 203 -17.80 -9.86 -4.79
N ARG A 204 -18.11 -8.55 -4.85
CA ARG A 204 -18.00 -7.72 -6.05
C ARG A 204 -17.44 -6.34 -5.71
N ARG A 205 -17.03 -5.63 -6.77
CA ARG A 205 -16.60 -4.23 -6.72
C ARG A 205 -17.71 -3.38 -7.33
N ASP A 206 -18.68 -2.99 -6.52
CA ASP A 206 -19.94 -2.33 -6.93
C ASP A 206 -20.39 -1.21 -5.97
N ASP A 207 -19.44 -0.57 -5.28
CA ASP A 207 -19.67 0.50 -4.31
C ASP A 207 -20.50 0.11 -3.07
N ALA A 208 -20.86 -1.16 -2.92
CA ALA A 208 -21.19 -1.74 -1.62
C ALA A 208 -19.90 -1.94 -0.81
N LEU A 209 -19.90 -1.48 0.44
CA LEU A 209 -18.69 -1.48 1.27
C LEU A 209 -18.92 -2.18 2.60
N LEU A 210 -17.99 -3.06 2.95
CA LEU A 210 -17.78 -3.50 4.32
C LEU A 210 -17.12 -2.36 5.11
N LEU A 211 -17.82 -1.81 6.09
CA LEU A 211 -17.31 -0.76 6.97
C LEU A 211 -16.76 -1.37 8.26
N MET A 212 -15.46 -1.63 8.27
CA MET A 212 -14.69 -2.10 9.43
C MET A 212 -14.22 -0.93 10.30
N ASN A 213 -14.04 -1.17 11.59
CA ASN A 213 -13.47 -0.22 12.54
C ASN A 213 -12.40 -0.91 13.41
N GLY A 214 -11.71 -0.14 14.25
CA GLY A 214 -10.60 -0.65 15.05
C GLY A 214 -10.97 -1.88 15.89
N GLY A 215 -10.22 -2.97 15.71
CA GLY A 215 -10.40 -4.24 16.44
C GLY A 215 -11.31 -5.25 15.74
N ASP A 216 -11.93 -4.88 14.61
CA ASP A 216 -12.66 -5.83 13.78
C ASP A 216 -11.71 -6.70 12.95
N GLU A 217 -12.15 -7.92 12.63
CA GLU A 217 -11.51 -8.81 11.66
C GLU A 217 -12.55 -9.29 10.64
N LEU A 218 -12.15 -9.34 9.37
CA LEU A 218 -12.87 -10.06 8.32
C LEU A 218 -12.14 -11.38 8.03
N THR A 219 -12.75 -12.51 8.41
CA THR A 219 -12.26 -13.83 8.00
C THR A 219 -12.84 -14.20 6.64
N LEU A 220 -11.96 -14.49 5.68
CA LEU A 220 -12.31 -14.98 4.33
C LEU A 220 -11.87 -16.43 4.15
N LYS A 221 -12.75 -17.30 3.62
CA LYS A 221 -12.37 -18.66 3.20
C LYS A 221 -12.71 -18.90 1.74
N PHE A 222 -11.72 -19.35 0.97
CA PHE A 222 -11.84 -19.59 -0.46
C PHE A 222 -11.94 -21.10 -0.77
N PRO A 223 -12.82 -21.52 -1.69
CA PRO A 223 -12.97 -22.93 -2.05
C PRO A 223 -11.80 -23.38 -2.93
N ALA A 224 -10.77 -23.95 -2.31
CA ALA A 224 -9.57 -24.40 -3.03
C ALA A 224 -9.85 -25.54 -4.02
N ASP A 225 -10.89 -26.32 -3.77
CA ASP A 225 -11.42 -27.38 -4.64
C ASP A 225 -12.06 -26.85 -5.93
N ALA A 226 -12.43 -25.56 -5.98
CA ALA A 226 -12.91 -24.92 -7.21
C ALA A 226 -11.78 -24.54 -8.19
N LEU A 227 -10.51 -24.68 -7.80
CA LEU A 227 -9.37 -24.38 -8.66
C LEU A 227 -9.04 -25.56 -9.58
N PRO A 228 -8.66 -25.32 -10.86
CA PRO A 228 -8.15 -26.37 -11.72
C PRO A 228 -6.88 -27.01 -11.11
N PRO A 229 -6.53 -28.26 -11.46
CA PRO A 229 -5.27 -28.86 -11.03
C PRO A 229 -4.08 -28.03 -11.52
N LYS A 230 -3.00 -28.00 -10.72
CA LYS A 230 -1.78 -27.25 -11.08
C LYS A 230 -1.03 -28.02 -12.18
N PRO A 231 -0.79 -27.43 -13.36
CA PRO A 231 -0.01 -28.11 -14.39
C PRO A 231 1.40 -28.48 -13.90
N PRO A 232 2.00 -29.57 -14.40
CA PRO A 232 3.39 -29.90 -14.15
C PRO A 232 4.33 -28.75 -14.53
N GLY A 233 5.39 -28.53 -13.76
CA GLY A 233 6.35 -27.44 -14.00
C GLY A 233 5.88 -26.04 -13.62
N CYS A 234 4.59 -25.81 -13.37
CA CYS A 234 4.09 -24.49 -12.96
C CYS A 234 4.19 -24.24 -11.45
N VAL A 235 4.38 -22.98 -11.06
CA VAL A 235 4.20 -22.50 -9.68
C VAL A 235 2.78 -21.94 -9.52
N ARG A 236 2.16 -22.19 -8.37
CA ARG A 236 0.85 -21.61 -8.02
C ARG A 236 1.05 -20.52 -6.98
N GLY A 237 0.82 -19.28 -7.39
CA GLY A 237 0.72 -18.13 -6.49
C GLY A 237 -0.73 -17.85 -6.10
N PHE A 238 -0.90 -17.17 -4.97
CA PHE A 238 -2.19 -16.61 -4.54
C PHE A 238 -2.05 -15.10 -4.44
N PHE A 239 -3.07 -14.38 -4.90
CA PHE A 239 -3.12 -12.93 -4.84
C PHE A 239 -4.48 -12.52 -4.31
N LEU A 240 -4.50 -11.81 -3.17
CA LEU A 240 -5.72 -11.21 -2.65
C LEU A 240 -5.89 -9.84 -3.30
N TYR A 241 -6.95 -9.68 -4.08
CA TYR A 241 -7.33 -8.40 -4.67
C TYR A 241 -8.42 -7.77 -3.80
N SER A 242 -8.11 -6.64 -3.18
CA SER A 242 -9.07 -5.82 -2.43
C SER A 242 -9.26 -4.47 -3.13
N SER A 243 -10.50 -3.99 -3.17
CA SER A 243 -10.85 -2.65 -3.64
C SER A 243 -11.55 -1.92 -2.51
N GLY A 244 -10.99 -0.81 -2.04
CA GLY A 244 -11.54 -0.09 -0.91
C GLY A 244 -10.74 1.15 -0.58
N TRP A 245 -11.11 1.79 0.52
CA TRP A 245 -10.48 2.98 1.05
C TRP A 245 -10.05 2.73 2.48
N ASP A 246 -8.91 3.29 2.84
CA ASP A 246 -8.51 3.42 4.23
C ASP A 246 -8.78 4.86 4.68
N LYS A 247 -9.21 5.01 5.93
CA LYS A 247 -9.43 6.34 6.54
C LYS A 247 -8.57 6.43 7.79
N ASP A 248 -7.56 7.28 7.70
CA ASP A 248 -6.72 7.62 8.84
C ASP A 248 -7.49 8.48 9.85
N SER A 249 -7.20 8.28 11.13
CA SER A 249 -7.71 9.07 12.26
C SER A 249 -6.67 10.03 12.84
N ASP A 250 -5.61 10.33 12.09
CA ASP A 250 -4.70 11.43 12.39
C ASP A 250 -5.47 12.75 12.56
N PHE A 251 -4.98 13.60 13.46
CA PHE A 251 -5.62 14.86 13.81
C PHE A 251 -5.77 15.83 12.62
N HIS A 252 -4.86 15.73 11.64
CA HIS A 252 -4.89 16.55 10.42
C HIS A 252 -5.65 15.92 9.26
N CYS A 253 -6.25 14.75 9.43
CA CYS A 253 -7.12 14.16 8.42
C CYS A 253 -8.51 14.79 8.48
N GLU A 254 -8.94 15.42 7.38
CA GLU A 254 -10.28 15.98 7.26
C GLU A 254 -11.33 14.89 7.50
N LYS A 255 -12.18 15.10 8.52
CA LYS A 255 -13.23 14.14 8.93
C LYS A 255 -12.67 12.76 9.33
N GLY A 256 -11.40 12.67 9.72
CA GLY A 256 -10.78 11.42 10.24
C GLY A 256 -11.45 10.86 11.51
N TRP A 257 -12.28 11.68 12.17
CA TRP A 257 -13.10 11.31 13.33
C TRP A 257 -14.50 10.76 12.99
N LEU A 258 -14.86 10.69 11.71
CA LEU A 258 -16.16 10.17 11.24
C LEU A 258 -15.97 9.00 10.27
N VAL A 259 -16.85 8.00 10.35
CA VAL A 259 -16.97 6.96 9.31
C VAL A 259 -17.42 7.60 7.99
N ASP A 260 -18.39 8.51 8.06
CA ASP A 260 -18.86 9.30 6.93
C ASP A 260 -17.86 10.40 6.50
N PRO A 261 -17.96 10.89 5.25
CA PRO A 261 -18.82 10.40 4.18
C PRO A 261 -18.29 9.09 3.55
N ILE A 262 -19.21 8.21 3.14
CA ILE A 262 -18.87 6.97 2.45
C ILE A 262 -18.30 7.25 1.05
N PRO A 263 -17.10 6.76 0.71
CA PRO A 263 -16.52 6.95 -0.62
C PRO A 263 -17.20 6.07 -1.68
N TRP A 264 -16.93 6.35 -2.95
CA TRP A 264 -17.38 5.54 -4.08
C TRP A 264 -16.36 5.64 -5.22
N HIS A 265 -16.40 4.68 -6.15
CA HIS A 265 -15.54 4.70 -7.33
C HIS A 265 -15.92 5.88 -8.25
N GLY A 266 -14.91 6.64 -8.67
CA GLY A 266 -15.12 7.86 -9.48
C GLY A 266 -15.40 9.12 -8.65
N MET A 267 -15.35 9.04 -7.32
CA MET A 267 -15.22 10.21 -6.46
C MET A 267 -13.91 10.95 -6.79
N ASP A 268 -13.98 12.28 -6.80
CA ASP A 268 -12.80 13.14 -6.86
C ASP A 268 -12.17 13.19 -5.45
N ASP A 269 -10.95 12.66 -5.33
CA ASP A 269 -10.26 12.58 -4.05
C ASP A 269 -9.90 13.96 -3.47
N GLN A 270 -9.77 14.99 -4.31
CA GLN A 270 -9.52 16.36 -3.89
C GLN A 270 -10.78 17.07 -3.38
N LEU A 271 -11.96 16.48 -3.60
CA LEU A 271 -13.26 17.02 -3.18
C LEU A 271 -13.94 16.14 -2.13
N TYR A 272 -13.19 15.27 -1.44
CA TYR A 272 -13.74 14.39 -0.41
C TYR A 272 -14.57 15.16 0.62
N GLY A 273 -15.81 14.73 0.82
CA GLY A 273 -16.74 15.38 1.75
C GLY A 273 -17.26 16.76 1.36
N ARG A 274 -16.90 17.25 0.17
CA ARG A 274 -17.51 18.41 -0.51
C ARG A 274 -18.32 17.97 -1.72
N GLN A 275 -17.84 16.97 -2.45
CA GLN A 275 -18.58 16.31 -3.52
C GLN A 275 -19.71 15.47 -2.91
N GLN A 276 -20.94 15.72 -3.36
CA GLN A 276 -22.09 14.93 -2.96
C GLN A 276 -21.98 13.54 -3.59
N ARG A 277 -22.08 12.49 -2.75
CA ARG A 277 -22.17 11.12 -3.25
C ARG A 277 -23.45 10.98 -4.10
N PRO A 278 -23.37 10.47 -5.34
CA PRO A 278 -24.55 10.25 -6.17
C PRO A 278 -25.45 9.18 -5.55
N VAL A 279 -26.71 9.15 -5.99
CA VAL A 279 -27.59 8.01 -5.73
C VAL A 279 -27.09 6.86 -6.59
N ILE A 280 -26.60 5.79 -5.96
CA ILE A 280 -26.12 4.59 -6.65
C ILE A 280 -27.18 3.50 -6.49
N ASP A 281 -27.57 2.88 -7.60
CA ASP A 281 -28.51 1.76 -7.55
C ASP A 281 -27.91 0.60 -6.74
N GLY A 282 -28.72 -0.03 -5.88
CA GLY A 282 -28.23 -1.06 -4.96
C GLY A 282 -27.75 -0.56 -3.58
N ASP A 283 -27.78 0.74 -3.29
CA ASP A 283 -27.37 1.34 -2.00
C ASP A 283 -28.20 0.92 -0.76
N GLY A 284 -29.21 0.06 -0.94
CA GLY A 284 -29.97 -0.55 0.16
C GLY A 284 -29.09 -1.29 1.17
N TRP A 285 -27.87 -1.68 0.77
CA TRP A 285 -26.88 -2.31 1.65
C TRP A 285 -26.55 -1.47 2.88
N MET A 286 -26.50 -0.12 2.76
CA MET A 286 -26.17 0.75 3.90
C MET A 286 -27.17 0.56 5.03
N LYS A 287 -28.48 0.58 4.71
CA LYS A 287 -29.55 0.35 5.68
C LYS A 287 -29.58 -1.09 6.18
N LYS A 288 -29.32 -2.06 5.29
CA LYS A 288 -29.32 -3.50 5.63
C LYS A 288 -28.18 -3.86 6.58
N TYR A 289 -26.98 -3.32 6.37
CA TYR A 289 -25.75 -3.77 7.03
C TYR A 289 -25.18 -2.82 8.08
N ASN A 290 -25.26 -1.50 7.89
CA ASN A 290 -24.61 -0.53 8.78
C ASN A 290 -25.48 -0.22 10.01
N THR A 291 -25.60 -1.20 10.89
CA THR A 291 -26.48 -1.17 12.07
C THR A 291 -25.73 -1.24 13.40
N ARG A 292 -24.38 -1.20 13.36
CA ARG A 292 -23.53 -1.16 14.55
C ARG A 292 -22.99 0.26 14.74
N TRP A 293 -23.41 0.93 15.80
CA TRP A 293 -22.87 2.25 16.16
C TRP A 293 -21.49 2.11 16.84
N VAL A 294 -20.51 2.88 16.36
CA VAL A 294 -19.21 3.05 17.00
C VAL A 294 -19.07 4.47 17.51
N GLY A 295 -18.79 4.62 18.82
CA GLY A 295 -18.59 5.92 19.45
C GLY A 295 -17.21 6.53 19.15
N PRO A 296 -17.01 7.82 19.48
CA PRO A 296 -15.78 8.55 19.16
C PRO A 296 -14.55 8.10 19.97
N LEU A 297 -14.78 7.39 21.07
CA LEU A 297 -13.74 6.83 21.92
C LEU A 297 -13.72 5.31 21.74
N THR A 298 -12.52 4.74 21.67
CA THR A 298 -12.40 3.29 21.61
C THR A 298 -12.93 2.67 22.91
N LEU A 299 -13.96 1.83 22.78
CA LEU A 299 -14.57 1.13 23.91
C LEU A 299 -13.53 0.22 24.56
N LYS A 300 -13.26 0.45 25.85
CA LYS A 300 -12.42 -0.44 26.63
C LYS A 300 -13.21 -1.68 27.03
N ARG A 301 -12.77 -2.85 26.58
CA ARG A 301 -13.26 -4.15 27.03
C ARG A 301 -12.48 -4.59 28.26
N THR A 302 -13.15 -5.20 29.21
CA THR A 302 -12.49 -5.85 30.36
C THR A 302 -11.63 -7.02 29.88
N GLU A 303 -10.43 -7.14 30.44
CA GLU A 303 -9.52 -8.28 30.21
C GLU A 303 -10.06 -9.56 30.82
#